data_AF-A0A0K1E085-F1
#
_entry.id   AF-A0A0K1E085-F1
#
_cell.length_a   1.000
_cell.length_b   1.000
_cell.length_c   1.000
_cell.angle_alpha   90.00
_cell.angle_beta   90.00
_cell.angle_gamma   90.00
#
_symmetry.space_group_name_H-M   'P 1'
#
loop_
_entity.id
_entity.type
_entity.pdbx_description
1 polymer ?
#
loop_
_entity_poly.entity_id
_entity_poly.type
_entity_poly.pdbx_seq_one_letter_code
_entity_poly.pdbx_strand_id
1 'polypeptide(L)' 'MEIPQELANHLKVEVDQWDVAHIVCLRCRKKFFTLKDAALHLYYVHGVKTAQKYAET' A
#
# COMPACT_ATOMS: atom_id res chain seq x y z
N MET A 1 1.04 8.08 -8.20
CA MET A 1 0.28 7.11 -7.37
C MET A 1 -0.23 7.85 -6.15
N GLU A 2 -1.54 7.90 -5.96
CA GLU A 2 -2.13 8.46 -4.74
C GLU A 2 -2.53 7.33 -3.79
N ILE A 3 -2.12 7.44 -2.53
CA ILE A 3 -2.59 6.55 -1.47
C ILE A 3 -3.85 7.19 -0.89
N PRO A 4 -4.99 6.48 -0.88
CA PRO A 4 -6.21 6.96 -0.25
C PRO A 4 -5.96 7.33 1.21
N GLN A 5 -6.60 8.41 1.69
CA GLN A 5 -6.38 8.89 3.07
C GLN A 5 -6.65 7.82 4.13
N GLU A 6 -7.59 6.91 3.88
CA GLU A 6 -7.89 5.77 4.75
C GLU A 6 -6.74 4.76 4.88
N LEU A 7 -5.85 4.69 3.89
CA LEU A 7 -4.67 3.83 3.88
C LEU A 7 -3.37 4.58 4.18
N ALA A 8 -3.39 5.91 4.29
CA ALA A 8 -2.21 6.74 4.55
C ALA A 8 -1.54 6.42 5.90
N ASN A 9 -2.29 5.91 6.87
CA ASN A 9 -1.75 5.44 8.16
C ASN A 9 -1.05 4.06 8.07
N HIS A 10 -1.12 3.39 6.92
CA HIS A 10 -0.62 2.04 6.73
C HIS A 10 0.35 1.92 5.55
N LEU A 11 0.25 2.82 4.57
CA LEU A 11 1.05 2.84 3.36
C LEU A 11 1.71 4.21 3.21
N LYS A 12 2.90 4.21 2.63
CA LYS A 12 3.64 5.43 2.26
C LYS A 12 4.23 5.24 0.88
N VAL A 13 4.21 6.27 0.03
CA VAL A 13 4.97 6.25 -1.23
C VAL A 13 6.42 6.62 -0.91
N GLU A 14 7.36 5.75 -1.30
CA GLU A 14 8.79 6.03 -1.26
C GLU A 14 9.35 5.92 -2.69
N VAL A 15 10.23 6.84 -3.04
CA VAL A 15 10.92 6.85 -4.35
C VAL A 15 12.31 6.26 -4.13
N ASP A 16 12.69 5.31 -4.97
CA ASP A 16 14.02 4.71 -4.93
C ASP A 16 15.07 5.61 -5.62
N GLN A 17 16.34 5.21 -5.57
CA GLN A 17 17.49 5.95 -6.11
C GLN A 17 17.42 6.16 -7.63
N TRP A 18 16.58 5.37 -8.31
CA TRP A 18 16.33 5.40 -9.74
C TRP A 18 15.05 6.18 -10.12
N ASP A 19 14.53 7.01 -9.21
CA ASP A 19 13.28 7.77 -9.37
C ASP A 19 12.01 6.89 -9.53
N VAL A 20 12.10 5.61 -9.14
CA VAL A 20 10.97 4.68 -9.21
C VAL A 20 10.14 4.75 -7.94
N ALA A 21 8.88 5.16 -8.07
CA ALA A 21 7.93 5.21 -6.96
C ALA A 21 7.41 3.82 -6.57
N HIS A 22 7.46 3.51 -5.27
CA HIS A 22 6.93 2.30 -4.67
C HIS A 22 6.01 2.63 -3.49
N ILE A 23 4.99 1.81 -3.28
CA ILE A 23 4.14 1.86 -2.11
C ILE A 23 4.74 0.94 -1.05
N VAL A 24 5.06 1.48 0.12
CA VAL A 24 5.69 0.77 1.23
C VAL A 24 4.70 0.62 2.36
N CYS A 25 4.53 -0.61 2.86
CA CYS A 25 3.76 -0.85 4.07
C CYS A 25 4.52 -0.36 5.29
N LEU A 26 3.91 0.50 6.09
CA LEU A 26 4.51 1.01 7.33
C LEU A 26 4.59 -0.03 8.44
N ARG A 27 3.78 -1.11 8.37
CA ARG A 27 3.78 -2.18 9.38
C ARG A 27 4.90 -3.20 9.19
N CYS A 28 5.18 -3.61 7.95
CA CYS A 28 6.15 -4.68 7.65
C CYS A 28 7.27 -4.27 6.67
N ARG A 29 7.28 -3.01 6.22
CA ARG A 29 8.24 -2.45 5.25
C ARG A 29 8.28 -3.15 3.88
N LYS A 30 7.30 -4.00 3.58
CA LYS A 30 7.15 -4.62 2.26
C LYS A 30 6.81 -3.56 1.21
N LYS A 31 7.44 -3.66 0.04
CA LYS A 31 7.28 -2.74 -1.09
C LYS A 31 6.31 -3.34 -2.12
N PHE A 32 5.52 -2.48 -2.74
CA PHE A 32 4.53 -2.80 -3.75
C PHE A 32 4.60 -1.78 -4.88
N PHE A 33 4.32 -2.22 -6.10
CA PHE A 33 4.28 -1.34 -7.28
C PHE A 33 2.88 -0.79 -7.54
N THR A 34 1.84 -1.43 -7.00
CA THR A 34 0.45 -1.04 -7.21
C THR A 34 -0.28 -0.87 -5.88
N LEU A 35 -1.29 0.02 -5.86
CA LEU A 35 -2.15 0.20 -4.70
C LEU A 35 -2.94 -1.07 -4.40
N LYS A 36 -3.34 -1.80 -5.45
CA LYS A 36 -4.07 -3.06 -5.36
C LYS A 36 -3.31 -4.13 -4.58
N ASP A 37 -2.04 -4.34 -4.91
CA ASP A 37 -1.19 -5.31 -4.19
C ASP A 37 -0.98 -4.89 -2.73
N ALA A 38 -0.74 -3.59 -2.50
CA ALA A 38 -0.59 -3.06 -1.15
C ALA A 38 -1.88 -3.21 -0.32
N ALA A 39 -3.03 -2.98 -0.95
CA ALA A 39 -4.35 -3.13 -0.34
C ALA A 39 -4.69 -4.59 -0.02
N LEU A 40 -4.44 -5.51 -0.97
CA LEU A 40 -4.55 -6.96 -0.75
C LEU A 40 -3.69 -7.41 0.42
N HIS A 41 -2.45 -6.95 0.46
CA HIS A 41 -1.53 -7.25 1.55
C HIS A 41 -2.07 -6.74 2.90
N LEU A 42 -2.56 -5.49 2.97
CA LEU A 42 -3.14 -4.96 4.20
C LEU A 42 -4.37 -5.75 4.67
N TYR A 43 -5.21 -6.20 3.74
CA TYR A 43 -6.38 -6.99 4.05
C TYR A 43 -6.01 -8.39 4.58
N TYR A 44 -5.24 -9.16 3.80
CA TYR A 44 -4.95 -10.56 4.11
C TYR A 44 -3.87 -10.75 5.19
N VAL A 45 -2.86 -9.87 5.25
CA VAL A 45 -1.72 -10.02 6.17
C VAL A 45 -1.92 -9.23 7.46
N HIS A 46 -2.57 -8.07 7.38
CA HIS A 46 -2.71 -7.14 8.50
C HIS A 46 -4.15 -6.96 8.99
N GLY A 47 -5.12 -7.64 8.38
CA GLY A 47 -6.54 -7.63 8.78
C GLY A 47 -7.25 -6.29 8.59
N VAL A 48 -6.71 -5.39 7.75
CA VAL A 48 -7.29 -4.07 7.52
C VAL A 48 -8.45 -4.18 6.54
N LYS A 49 -9.67 -4.35 7.07
CA LYS A 49 -10.89 -4.55 6.26
C LYS A 49 -11.17 -3.41 5.29
N THR A 50 -10.85 -2.17 5.65
CA THR A 50 -11.04 -0.99 4.79
C THR A 50 -10.15 -1.01 3.55
N ALA A 51 -9.08 -1.83 3.53
CA ALA A 51 -8.22 -1.99 2.37
C ALA A 51 -8.88 -2.82 1.26
N GLN A 52 -9.85 -3.69 1.58
CA GLN A 52 -10.48 -4.60 0.62
C GLN A 52 -11.07 -3.86 -0.59
N LYS A 53 -11.72 -2.72 -0.38
CA LYS A 53 -12.33 -1.93 -1.47
C LYS A 53 -11.33 -1.41 -2.51
N TYR A 54 -10.05 -1.33 -2.16
CA TYR A 54 -8.96 -0.91 -3.05
C TYR A 54 -8.22 -2.10 -3.69
N ALA A 55 -8.53 -3.33 -3.25
CA ALA A 55 -8.02 -4.56 -3.84
C ALA A 55 -8.79 -4.99 -5.09
N GLU A 56 -10.01 -4.47 -5.29
CA GLU A 56 -10.93 -4.87 -6.36
C GLU A 56 -10.93 -3.90 -7.56
N THR A 57 -10.15 -2.82 -7.49
CA THR A 57 -10.04 -1.80 -8.55
C THR A 57 -9.12 -2.25 -9.70
#